data_AF-A0A955DH28-F1
#
_entry.id   AF-A0A955DH28-F1
#
_cell.length_a   1.000
_cell.length_b   1.000
_cell.length_c   1.000
_cell.angle_alpha   90.00
_cell.angle_beta   90.00
_cell.angle_gamma   90.00
#
_symmetry.space_group_name_H-M   'P 1'
#
loop_
_entity.id
_entity.type
_entity.pdbx_description
1 polymer ?
#
loop_
_entity_poly.entity_id
_entity_poly.type
_entity_poly.pdbx_seq_one_letter_code
_entity_poly.pdbx_strand_id
1 'polypeptide(L)'
;MADRWTLRRERALICVRTIALLLVLYAVYRSFLAVLEVGGVRGRVPTISVILVLAQPVIFGAFGLLLAFFGRAVARWLTPVSTPQCLRCGYDLSVAETGRCPECGYIAPADARS
;
A
#
# COMPACT_ATOMS: atom_id res chain seq x y z
N MET A 1 28.57 -7.86 -4.80
CA MET A 1 27.96 -6.51 -4.77
C MET A 1 26.46 -6.71 -4.64
N ALA A 2 25.91 -6.61 -3.43
CA ALA A 2 24.47 -6.70 -3.25
C ALA A 2 23.80 -5.52 -3.99
N ASP A 3 22.87 -5.84 -4.88
CA ASP A 3 22.28 -4.87 -5.79
C ASP A 3 21.56 -3.75 -5.06
N ARG A 4 22.04 -2.51 -5.23
CA ARG A 4 21.41 -1.30 -4.68
C ARG A 4 19.94 -1.15 -5.09
N TRP A 5 19.49 -1.90 -6.10
CA TRP A 5 18.14 -1.95 -6.63
C TRP A 5 17.16 -2.73 -5.74
N THR A 6 17.55 -3.88 -5.21
CA THR A 6 16.69 -4.67 -4.31
C THR A 6 16.42 -3.90 -3.02
N LEU A 7 17.46 -3.25 -2.50
CA LEU A 7 17.40 -2.40 -1.30
C LEU A 7 16.42 -1.22 -1.44
N ARG A 8 16.33 -0.61 -2.63
CA ARG A 8 15.39 0.50 -2.90
C ARG A 8 13.93 0.00 -2.93
N ARG A 9 13.68 -1.17 -3.51
CA ARG A 9 12.33 -1.76 -3.60
C ARG A 9 11.82 -2.21 -2.23
N GLU A 10 12.67 -2.83 -1.43
CA GLU A 10 12.35 -3.20 -0.05
C GLU A 10 12.02 -1.97 0.78
N ARG A 11 12.84 -0.91 0.69
CA ARG A 11 12.57 0.36 1.36
C ARG A 11 11.26 0.99 0.91
N ALA A 12 10.94 0.97 -0.38
CA ALA A 12 9.67 1.51 -0.89
C ALA A 12 8.46 0.74 -0.34
N LEU A 13 8.51 -0.60 -0.32
CA LEU A 13 7.44 -1.42 0.26
C LEU A 13 7.30 -1.22 1.77
N ILE A 14 8.41 -1.09 2.49
CA ILE A 14 8.42 -0.75 3.92
C ILE A 14 7.77 0.62 4.12
N CYS A 15 8.18 1.65 3.37
CA CYS A 15 7.60 2.99 3.45
C CYS A 15 6.09 2.98 3.19
N VAL A 16 5.62 2.30 2.13
CA VAL A 16 4.18 2.21 1.82
C VAL A 16 3.42 1.52 2.96
N ARG A 17 3.95 0.43 3.51
CA ARG A 17 3.35 -0.26 4.67
C ARG A 17 3.34 0.61 5.91
N THR A 18 4.43 1.32 6.20
CA THR A 18 4.52 2.23 7.34
C THR A 18 3.52 3.38 7.21
N ILE A 19 3.39 3.97 6.02
CA ILE A 19 2.39 5.02 5.75
C ILE A 19 0.97 4.47 5.92
N ALA A 20 0.67 3.29 5.39
CA ALA A 20 -0.63 2.65 5.55
C ALA A 20 -0.96 2.40 7.03
N LEU A 21 0.01 1.91 7.82
CA LEU A 21 -0.15 1.65 9.25
C LEU A 21 -0.36 2.95 10.03
N LEU A 22 0.38 4.02 9.70
CA LEU A 22 0.18 5.34 10.28
C LEU A 22 -1.22 5.91 9.98
N LEU A 23 -1.74 5.73 8.76
CA LEU A 23 -3.09 6.15 8.40
C LEU A 23 -4.17 5.40 9.20
N VAL A 24 -3.99 4.08 9.40
CA VAL A 24 -4.90 3.28 10.21
C VAL A 24 -4.85 3.71 11.69
N LEU A 25 -3.66 3.89 12.26
CA LEU A 25 -3.50 4.39 13.63
C LEU A 25 -4.14 5.77 13.80
N TYR A 26 -3.95 6.66 12.83
CA TYR A 26 -4.58 7.98 12.82
C TYR A 26 -6.11 7.89 12.77
N ALA A 27 -6.67 6.99 11.95
CA ALA A 27 -8.11 6.76 11.89
C ALA A 27 -8.69 6.23 13.22
N VAL A 28 -7.96 5.33 13.90
CA VAL A 28 -8.35 4.83 15.23
C VAL A 28 -8.30 5.95 16.27
N TYR A 29 -7.22 6.75 16.28
CA TYR A 29 -7.08 7.90 17.17
C TYR A 29 -8.18 8.94 16.97
N ARG A 30 -8.50 9.28 15.70
CA ARG A 30 -9.60 10.21 15.39
C ARG A 30 -10.96 9.64 15.79
N SER A 31 -11.19 8.35 15.58
CA SER A 31 -12.42 7.67 16.05
C SER A 31 -12.58 7.78 17.56
N PHE A 32 -11.49 7.61 18.31
CA PHE A 32 -11.51 7.73 19.77
C PHE A 32 -11.85 9.16 20.22
N LEU A 33 -11.22 10.18 19.62
CA LEU A 33 -11.54 11.58 19.90
C LEU A 33 -13.00 11.92 19.55
N ALA A 34 -13.50 11.43 18.42
CA ALA A 34 -14.89 11.62 18.01
C ALA A 34 -15.89 11.08 19.05
N VAL A 35 -15.61 9.90 19.61
CA VAL A 35 -16.44 9.31 20.67
C VAL A 35 -16.42 10.16 21.94
N LEU A 36 -15.25 10.71 22.32
CA LEU A 36 -15.14 11.60 23.47
C LEU A 36 -15.87 12.93 23.28
N GLU A 37 -15.79 13.54 22.09
CA GLU A 37 -16.52 14.77 21.77
C GLU A 37 -18.03 14.55 21.78
N VAL A 38 -18.51 13.47 21.15
CA VAL A 38 -19.94 13.16 21.11
C VAL A 38 -20.46 12.74 22.49
N GLY A 39 -19.68 12.01 23.27
CA GLY A 39 -20.04 11.59 24.63
C GLY A 39 -19.99 12.70 25.68
N GLY A 40 -19.13 13.71 25.47
CA GLY A 40 -18.95 14.85 26.38
C GLY A 40 -19.93 16.00 26.14
N VAL A 41 -20.42 16.19 24.91
CA VAL A 41 -21.28 17.32 24.57
C VAL A 41 -22.75 16.98 24.82
N ARG A 42 -23.24 17.36 26.00
CA ARG A 42 -24.67 17.30 26.40
C ARG A 42 -25.52 18.42 25.76
N GLY A 43 -25.16 18.83 24.55
CA GLY A 43 -25.69 20.02 23.86
C GLY A 43 -26.03 19.76 22.39
N ARG A 44 -26.88 20.61 21.82
CA ARG A 44 -27.47 20.49 20.47
C ARG A 44 -26.40 20.70 19.38
N VAL A 45 -25.63 19.66 19.07
CA VAL A 45 -24.64 19.69 17.98
C VAL A 45 -25.37 19.60 16.64
N PRO A 46 -25.05 20.44 15.64
CA PRO A 46 -25.64 20.32 14.32
C PRO A 46 -25.32 18.94 13.70
N THR A 47 -26.34 18.30 13.11
CA THR A 47 -26.24 16.93 12.56
C THR A 47 -25.13 16.80 11.52
N ILE A 48 -24.85 17.87 10.76
CA ILE A 48 -23.77 17.92 9.76
C ILE A 48 -22.40 17.71 10.39
N SER A 49 -22.15 18.27 11.58
CA SER A 49 -20.87 18.13 12.27
C SER A 49 -20.61 16.68 12.69
N VAL A 50 -21.65 15.99 13.15
CA VAL A 50 -21.56 14.58 13.55
C VAL A 50 -21.24 13.68 12.34
N ILE A 51 -21.90 13.92 11.19
CA ILE A 51 -21.65 13.17 9.96
C ILE A 51 -20.20 13.35 9.49
N LEU A 52 -19.70 14.58 9.45
CA LEU A 52 -18.31 14.85 9.02
C LEU A 52 -17.28 14.21 9.96
N VAL A 53 -17.51 14.28 11.27
CA VAL A 53 -16.64 13.68 12.29
C VAL A 53 -16.59 12.16 12.17
N LEU A 54 -17.72 11.50 11.87
CA LEU A 54 -17.79 10.06 11.67
C LEU A 54 -17.29 9.60 10.29
N ALA A 55 -17.49 10.41 9.24
CA ALA A 55 -17.05 10.06 7.89
C ALA A 55 -15.53 10.10 7.75
N GLN A 56 -14.86 11.03 8.43
CA GLN A 56 -13.42 11.21 8.34
C GLN A 56 -12.61 9.92 8.65
N PRO A 57 -12.78 9.23 9.80
CA PRO A 57 -12.04 8.01 10.10
C PRO A 57 -12.37 6.86 9.14
N VAL A 58 -13.60 6.78 8.62
CA VAL A 58 -13.98 5.78 7.62
C VAL A 58 -13.21 5.99 6.32
N ILE A 59 -13.10 7.24 5.85
CA ILE A 59 -12.33 7.58 4.65
C ILE A 59 -10.85 7.23 4.83
N PHE A 60 -10.22 7.68 5.91
CA PHE A 60 -8.80 7.40 6.15
C PHE A 60 -8.51 5.91 6.40
N GLY A 61 -9.41 5.21 7.10
CA GLY A 61 -9.33 3.77 7.30
C GLY A 61 -9.43 3.01 5.97
N ALA A 62 -10.43 3.34 5.15
CA ALA A 62 -10.60 2.74 3.82
C ALA A 62 -9.38 3.02 2.92
N PHE A 63 -8.84 4.24 2.95
CA PHE A 63 -7.66 4.61 2.16
C PHE A 63 -6.41 3.86 2.62
N GLY A 64 -6.20 3.73 3.93
CA GLY A 64 -5.09 2.94 4.49
C GLY A 64 -5.18 1.45 4.13
N LEU A 65 -6.39 0.88 4.17
CA LEU A 65 -6.64 -0.52 3.80
C LEU A 65 -6.44 -0.74 2.31
N LEU A 66 -6.92 0.19 1.47
CA LEU A 66 -6.68 0.20 0.04
C LEU A 66 -5.18 0.26 -0.28
N LEU A 67 -4.43 1.15 0.38
CA LEU A 67 -2.97 1.24 0.25
C LEU A 67 -2.25 -0.03 0.72
N ALA A 68 -2.73 -0.69 1.78
CA ALA A 68 -2.16 -1.95 2.22
C ALA A 68 -2.39 -3.08 1.19
N PHE A 69 -3.58 -3.12 0.58
CA PHE A 69 -3.96 -4.13 -0.40
C PHE A 69 -3.29 -3.90 -1.77
N PHE A 70 -3.34 -2.66 -2.25
CA PHE A 70 -2.76 -2.23 -3.53
C PHE A 70 -1.32 -1.74 -3.41
N GLY A 71 -0.69 -1.83 -2.23
CA GLY A 71 0.67 -1.35 -2.02
C GLY A 71 1.70 -1.98 -2.96
N ARG A 72 1.46 -3.23 -3.38
CA ARG A 72 2.28 -3.90 -4.41
C ARG A 72 2.05 -3.35 -5.82
N ALA A 73 0.85 -2.86 -6.13
CA ALA A 73 0.56 -2.22 -7.41
C ALA A 73 1.13 -0.80 -7.44
N VAL A 74 0.92 -0.05 -6.34
CA VAL A 74 1.48 1.30 -6.16
C VAL A 74 3.00 1.27 -6.18
N ALA A 75 3.65 0.32 -5.48
CA ALA A 75 5.11 0.18 -5.51
C ALA A 75 5.63 -0.15 -6.92
N ARG A 76 4.91 -0.99 -7.68
CA ARG A 76 5.25 -1.27 -9.10
C ARG A 76 5.11 -0.03 -9.98
N TRP A 77 4.11 0.82 -9.69
CA TRP A 77 3.89 2.05 -10.42
C TRP A 77 4.91 3.15 -10.08
N LEU A 78 5.31 3.25 -8.80
CA LEU A 78 6.30 4.23 -8.33
C LEU A 78 7.73 3.88 -8.75
N THR A 79 8.07 2.60 -8.82
CA THR A 79 9.37 2.14 -9.33
C THR A 79 9.16 1.33 -10.61
N PRO A 80 8.96 1.98 -11.77
CA PRO A 80 8.98 1.29 -13.05
C PRO A 80 10.41 0.81 -13.27
N VAL A 81 10.68 -0.43 -12.87
CA VAL A 81 12.00 -1.03 -13.09
C VAL A 81 12.03 -1.47 -14.55
N SER A 82 12.96 -0.91 -15.31
CA SER A 82 13.16 -1.20 -16.74
C SER A 82 13.74 -2.60 -17.01
N THR A 83 13.86 -3.45 -16.00
CA THR A 83 14.30 -4.83 -16.15
C THR A 83 13.10 -5.77 -16.19
N PRO A 84 13.11 -6.80 -17.07
CA PRO A 84 12.03 -7.77 -17.12
C PRO A 84 11.94 -8.48 -15.76
N GLN A 85 10.88 -8.24 -15.01
CA GLN A 85 10.62 -8.89 -13.73
C GLN A 85 9.41 -9.81 -13.83
N CYS A 86 9.44 -10.90 -13.08
CA CYS A 86 8.34 -11.83 -12.98
C CYS A 86 7.09 -11.13 -12.40
N LEU A 87 5.99 -11.12 -13.15
CA LEU A 87 4.73 -10.48 -12.74
C LEU A 87 4.08 -11.11 -11.50
N ARG A 88 4.44 -12.36 -11.18
CA ARG A 88 3.83 -13.13 -10.10
C ARG A 88 4.58 -13.00 -8.78
N CYS A 89 5.90 -13.15 -8.80
CA CYS A 89 6.74 -13.14 -7.59
C CYS A 89 7.77 -12.00 -7.54
N GLY A 90 7.95 -11.23 -8.62
CA GLY A 90 8.85 -10.08 -8.65
C GLY A 90 10.32 -10.41 -8.81
N TYR A 91 10.67 -11.68 -9.08
CA TYR A 91 12.03 -12.12 -9.40
C TYR A 91 12.56 -11.43 -10.66
N ASP A 92 13.85 -11.12 -10.68
CA ASP A 92 14.50 -10.49 -11.84
C ASP A 92 14.71 -11.54 -12.94
N LEU A 93 13.97 -11.42 -14.05
CA LEU A 93 14.07 -12.33 -15.19
C LEU A 93 15.21 -11.95 -16.13
N SER A 94 15.89 -10.82 -15.93
CA SER A 94 17.09 -10.48 -16.74
C SER A 94 18.22 -11.49 -16.54
N VAL A 95 18.23 -12.19 -15.40
CA VAL A 95 19.21 -13.22 -15.04
C VAL A 95 18.71 -14.64 -15.36
N ALA A 96 17.44 -14.79 -15.74
CA ALA A 96 16.83 -16.10 -15.99
C ALA A 96 17.01 -16.51 -17.46
N GLU A 97 17.90 -17.47 -17.74
CA GLU A 97 18.18 -17.94 -19.11
C GLU A 97 16.97 -18.61 -19.79
N THR A 98 16.06 -19.20 -19.01
CA THR A 98 15.02 -20.11 -19.53
C THR A 98 13.63 -19.49 -19.71
N GLY A 99 13.47 -18.17 -19.54
CA GLY A 99 12.14 -17.51 -19.64
C GLY A 99 11.13 -18.01 -18.60
N ARG A 100 11.58 -18.84 -17.65
CA ARG A 100 10.82 -19.39 -16.54
C ARG A 100 11.41 -18.87 -15.25
N CYS A 101 10.55 -18.33 -14.39
CA CYS A 101 10.96 -17.85 -13.10
C CYS A 101 11.39 -19.03 -12.20
N PRO A 102 12.63 -19.06 -11.68
CA PRO A 102 13.11 -20.15 -10.82
C PRO A 102 12.41 -20.21 -9.46
N GLU A 103 11.95 -19.06 -8.95
CA GLU A 103 11.29 -18.98 -7.63
C GLU A 103 9.85 -19.51 -7.65
N CYS A 104 9.06 -19.08 -8.65
CA CYS A 104 7.61 -19.33 -8.67
C CYS A 104 7.13 -20.12 -9.88
N GLY A 105 8.04 -20.59 -10.73
CA GLY A 105 7.75 -21.42 -11.91
C GLY A 105 6.97 -20.72 -13.02
N TYR A 106 6.67 -19.43 -12.88
CA TYR A 106 5.90 -18.63 -13.84
C TYR A 106 6.69 -18.47 -15.14
N ILE A 107 6.07 -18.81 -16.26
CA ILE A 107 6.66 -18.71 -17.61
C ILE A 107 6.24 -17.35 -18.17
N ALA A 108 7.22 -16.50 -18.47
CA ALA A 108 6.93 -15.20 -19.09
C ALA A 108 6.62 -15.42 -20.58
N PRO A 109 5.60 -14.75 -21.14
CA PRO A 109 5.30 -14.81 -22.57
C PRO A 109 6.48 -14.21 -23.39
N ALA A 110 6.79 -14.80 -24.54
CA ALA A 110 8.02 -14.57 -25.31
C ALA A 110 8.18 -13.12 -25.82
N ASP A 111 7.08 -12.40 -25.88
CA ASP A 111 6.87 -11.02 -26.29
C ASP A 111 7.41 -9.97 -25.30
N ALA A 112 7.81 -10.36 -24.08
CA ALA A 112 8.38 -9.44 -23.09
C ALA A 112 9.87 -9.06 -23.33
N ARG A 113 10.48 -9.45 -24.45
CA ARG A 113 11.91 -9.21 -24.77
C ARG A 113 12.18 -8.04 -25.73
N SER A 114 11.15 -7.37 -26.26
CA SER A 114 11.28 -6.24 -27.19
C SER A 114 11.30 -4.89 -26.48
#